data_AF-A0A953HT79-F1
#
_entry.id   AF-A0A953HT79-F1
#
_cell.length_a   1.000
_cell.length_b   1.000
_cell.length_c   1.000
_cell.angle_alpha   90.00
_cell.angle_beta   90.00
_cell.angle_gamma   90.00
#
_symmetry.space_group_name_H-M   'P 1'
#
loop_
_entity.id
_entity.type
_entity.pdbx_description
1 polymer ?
#
loop_
_entity_poly.entity_id
_entity_poly.type
_entity_poly.pdbx_seq_one_letter_code
_entity_poly.pdbx_strand_id
1 'polypeptide(L)'
;MSTISLTYNQKSTWVRSFFELNSWFMFGFVIMEYLICHYIQNELILTDQLYINTWSEQMTVDRIREVLAWQDQWKGMGYLVVIIFVFAKMFLTTICLNIGAFLMDYKIGFGQIWRIVVNATAVFAIGKLIYIGYFASIDLQTIDDVVKADLFSMLGVIGYDQVPQWAVFALGSLNLLELAYWIILSLGMMLLLKVKWPKAFGFVAMTYGVGLWIWILTGTFLMINLYGG
;
A
#
# COMPACT_ATOMS: atom_id res chain seq x y z
N MET A 1 30.21 15.16 -35.48
CA MET A 1 29.78 14.54 -34.22
C MET A 1 28.56 15.30 -33.74
N SER A 2 27.36 14.77 -33.99
CA SER A 2 26.10 15.44 -33.72
C SER A 2 25.80 15.45 -32.22
N THR A 3 25.76 16.64 -31.64
CA THR A 3 25.15 16.91 -30.34
C THR A 3 23.66 16.62 -30.44
N ILE A 4 23.27 15.40 -30.11
CA ILE A 4 21.88 15.04 -29.86
C ILE A 4 21.52 15.62 -28.48
N SER A 5 21.26 16.93 -28.44
CA SER A 5 20.54 17.58 -27.36
C SER A 5 19.08 17.14 -27.46
N LEU A 6 18.78 15.95 -26.92
CA LEU A 6 17.40 15.48 -26.80
C LEU A 6 16.67 16.45 -25.87
N THR A 7 15.78 17.23 -26.48
CA THR A 7 14.76 18.07 -25.90
C THR A 7 14.04 17.32 -24.78
N TYR A 8 14.49 17.53 -23.54
CA TYR A 8 13.81 17.08 -22.33
C TYR A 8 12.56 17.93 -22.18
N ASN A 9 11.47 17.42 -22.76
CA ASN A 9 10.20 18.11 -22.95
C ASN A 9 9.70 18.71 -21.62
N GLN A 10 9.66 20.04 -21.55
CA GLN A 10 9.22 20.91 -20.45
C GLN A 10 7.70 20.81 -20.13
N LYS A 11 6.99 19.81 -20.62
CA LYS A 11 5.52 19.88 -20.80
C LYS A 11 4.63 19.42 -19.64
N SER A 12 5.15 19.01 -18.49
CA SER A 12 4.30 18.71 -17.34
C SER A 12 4.70 19.52 -16.11
N THR A 13 4.23 20.77 -16.09
CA THR A 13 4.35 21.67 -14.94
C THR A 13 3.69 21.07 -13.70
N TRP A 14 2.52 20.44 -13.84
CA TRP A 14 1.78 19.86 -12.72
C TRP A 14 2.49 18.66 -12.05
N VAL A 15 3.12 17.76 -12.82
CA VAL A 15 3.86 16.62 -12.24
C VAL A 15 5.06 17.14 -11.43
N ARG A 16 5.76 18.15 -11.93
CA ARG A 16 6.87 18.77 -11.18
C ARG A 16 6.39 19.42 -9.90
N SER A 17 5.34 20.25 -9.97
CA SER A 17 4.75 20.90 -8.80
C SER A 17 4.33 19.89 -7.73
N PHE A 18 3.75 18.75 -8.13
CA PHE A 18 3.37 17.67 -7.21
C PHE A 18 4.58 17.08 -6.46
N PHE A 19 5.70 16.83 -7.16
CA PHE A 19 6.90 16.27 -6.52
C PHE A 19 7.77 17.30 -5.79
N GLU A 20 7.49 18.59 -5.96
CA GLU A 20 8.13 19.70 -5.24
C GLU A 20 7.44 20.05 -3.92
N LEU A 21 6.29 19.43 -3.62
CA LEU A 21 5.62 19.56 -2.33
C LEU A 21 6.55 19.20 -1.16
N ASN A 22 6.34 19.90 -0.04
CA ASN A 22 7.15 19.71 1.16
C ASN A 22 6.94 18.31 1.74
N SER A 23 8.04 17.54 1.84
CA SER A 23 8.00 16.15 2.30
C SER A 23 7.44 15.98 3.70
N TRP A 24 7.66 16.93 4.61
CA TRP A 24 7.14 16.84 5.99
C TRP A 24 5.63 17.04 6.04
N PHE A 25 5.14 18.01 5.28
CA PHE A 25 3.69 18.23 5.15
C PHE A 25 3.01 17.00 4.53
N MET A 26 3.58 16.47 3.44
CA MET A 26 3.04 15.30 2.76
C MET A 26 3.14 14.03 3.60
N PHE A 27 4.21 13.87 4.38
CA PHE A 27 4.33 12.79 5.36
C PHE A 27 3.24 12.89 6.42
N GLY A 28 3.02 14.08 7.00
CA GLY A 28 1.94 14.32 7.96
C GLY A 28 0.56 14.02 7.38
N PHE A 29 0.32 14.43 6.13
CA PHE A 29 -0.92 14.13 5.40
C PHE A 29 -1.13 12.61 5.22
N VAL A 30 -0.11 11.88 4.76
CA VAL A 30 -0.17 10.42 4.58
C VAL A 30 -0.42 9.73 5.93
N ILE A 31 0.29 10.12 6.99
CA ILE A 31 0.07 9.53 8.32
C ILE A 31 -1.36 9.78 8.80
N MET A 32 -1.84 11.03 8.71
CA MET A 32 -3.21 11.39 9.12
C MET A 32 -4.24 10.57 8.35
N GLU A 33 -4.08 10.43 7.04
CA GLU A 33 -4.96 9.62 6.21
C GLU A 33 -4.98 8.15 6.64
N TYR A 34 -3.82 7.53 6.89
CA TYR A 34 -3.78 6.14 7.36
C TYR A 34 -4.43 5.98 8.73
N LEU A 35 -4.28 6.95 9.64
CA LEU A 35 -4.91 6.92 10.96
C LEU A 35 -6.44 7.06 10.87
N ILE A 36 -6.93 7.98 10.02
CA ILE A 36 -8.38 8.14 9.78
C ILE A 36 -8.96 6.85 9.19
N CYS A 37 -8.28 6.27 8.21
CA CYS A 37 -8.74 5.01 7.61
C CYS A 37 -8.74 3.87 8.62
N HIS A 38 -7.71 3.78 9.49
CA HIS A 38 -7.67 2.79 10.56
C HIS A 38 -8.81 2.97 11.57
N TYR A 39 -9.11 4.22 11.94
CA TYR A 39 -10.25 4.54 12.78
C TYR A 39 -11.57 4.10 12.14
N ILE A 40 -11.80 4.45 10.87
CA ILE A 40 -13.02 4.08 10.14
C ILE A 40 -13.14 2.55 10.04
N GLN A 41 -12.04 1.85 9.75
CA GLN A 41 -12.04 0.39 9.67
C GLN A 41 -12.42 -0.26 10.99
N ASN A 42 -11.85 0.18 12.11
CA ASN A 42 -12.11 -0.46 13.41
C ASN A 42 -13.45 -0.06 14.02
N GLU A 43 -13.91 1.18 13.83
CA GLU A 43 -15.10 1.69 14.53
C GLU A 43 -16.37 1.61 13.68
N LEU A 44 -16.25 1.67 12.34
CA LEU A 44 -17.42 1.66 11.45
C LEU A 44 -17.58 0.36 10.66
N ILE A 45 -16.48 -0.31 10.28
CA ILE A 45 -16.53 -1.51 9.43
C ILE A 45 -16.47 -2.78 10.27
N LEU A 46 -15.40 -2.96 11.06
CA LEU A 46 -15.12 -4.15 11.86
C LEU A 46 -15.73 -4.04 13.26
N THR A 47 -17.05 -3.92 13.31
CA THR A 47 -17.78 -3.80 14.58
C THR A 47 -17.77 -5.11 15.38
N ASP A 48 -17.94 -5.01 16.70
CA ASP A 48 -18.06 -6.17 17.61
C ASP A 48 -19.12 -7.18 17.12
N GLN A 49 -20.23 -6.68 16.57
CA GLN A 49 -21.29 -7.53 16.02
C GLN A 49 -20.80 -8.38 14.83
N LEU A 50 -19.96 -7.79 13.96
CA LEU A 50 -19.37 -8.50 12.82
C LEU A 50 -18.43 -9.62 13.30
N TYR A 51 -17.62 -9.36 14.32
CA TYR A 51 -16.77 -10.38 14.96
C TYR A 51 -17.60 -11.48 15.61
N ILE A 52 -18.66 -11.12 16.33
CA ILE A 52 -19.57 -12.11 16.95
C ILE A 52 -20.20 -12.99 15.88
N ASN A 53 -20.76 -12.41 14.81
CA ASN A 53 -21.38 -13.15 13.72
C ASN A 53 -20.39 -14.10 13.03
N THR A 54 -19.12 -13.67 12.87
CA THR A 54 -18.08 -14.48 12.21
C THR A 54 -17.61 -15.63 13.10
N TRP A 55 -17.43 -15.39 14.39
CA TRP A 55 -16.83 -16.37 15.31
C TRP A 55 -17.84 -17.16 16.13
N SER A 56 -19.13 -16.82 16.11
CA SER A 56 -20.16 -17.54 16.87
C SER A 56 -20.29 -19.01 16.48
N GLU A 57 -19.87 -19.36 15.26
CA GLU A 57 -19.85 -20.75 14.79
C GLU A 57 -18.66 -21.55 15.36
N GLN A 58 -17.60 -20.87 15.81
CA GLN A 58 -16.33 -21.49 16.23
C GLN A 58 -16.06 -21.35 17.74
N MET A 59 -16.64 -20.34 18.39
CA MET A 59 -16.36 -19.98 19.79
C MET A 59 -17.63 -19.61 20.54
N THR A 60 -17.63 -19.76 21.87
CA THR A 60 -18.73 -19.29 22.70
C THR A 60 -18.73 -17.75 22.78
N VAL A 61 -19.93 -17.16 22.92
CA VAL A 61 -20.10 -15.69 22.99
C VAL A 61 -19.26 -15.07 24.11
N ASP A 62 -19.16 -15.74 25.27
CA ASP A 62 -18.36 -15.23 26.39
C ASP A 62 -16.87 -15.14 26.04
N ARG A 63 -16.32 -16.13 25.33
CA ARG A 63 -14.94 -16.10 24.86
C ARG A 63 -14.71 -15.01 23.82
N ILE A 64 -15.66 -14.80 22.91
CA ILE A 64 -15.58 -13.72 21.91
C ILE A 64 -15.53 -12.36 22.63
N ARG A 65 -16.37 -12.15 23.65
CA ARG A 65 -16.38 -10.92 24.44
C ARG A 65 -15.08 -10.70 25.22
N GLU A 66 -14.46 -11.75 25.74
CA GLU A 66 -13.14 -11.65 26.38
C GLU A 66 -12.07 -11.18 25.38
N VAL A 67 -12.07 -11.73 24.16
CA VAL A 67 -11.13 -11.32 23.09
C VAL A 67 -11.37 -9.87 22.66
N LEU A 68 -12.63 -9.47 22.47
CA LEU A 68 -12.98 -8.09 22.11
C LEU A 68 -12.58 -7.09 23.21
N ALA A 69 -12.80 -7.43 24.48
CA ALA A 69 -12.38 -6.59 25.60
C ALA A 69 -10.85 -6.43 25.66
N TRP A 70 -10.11 -7.49 25.36
CA TRP A 70 -8.65 -7.41 25.24
C TRP A 70 -8.23 -6.54 24.04
N GLN A 71 -8.85 -6.70 22.88
CA GLN A 71 -8.59 -5.87 21.70
C GLN A 71 -8.84 -4.38 22.00
N ASP A 72 -9.94 -4.05 22.70
CA ASP A 72 -10.29 -2.68 23.09
C ASP A 72 -9.21 -2.02 23.95
N GLN A 73 -8.62 -2.76 24.90
CA GLN A 73 -7.51 -2.27 25.73
C GLN A 73 -6.25 -1.93 24.91
N TRP A 74 -6.00 -2.62 23.80
CA TRP A 74 -4.83 -2.42 22.95
C TRP A 74 -5.10 -1.58 21.70
N LYS A 75 -6.32 -1.04 21.52
CA LYS A 75 -6.68 -0.18 20.37
C LYS A 75 -5.68 0.95 20.16
N GLY A 76 -5.25 1.60 21.26
CA GLY A 76 -4.24 2.68 21.22
C GLY A 76 -2.91 2.25 20.60
N MET A 77 -2.47 1.01 20.86
CA MET A 77 -1.24 0.46 20.29
C MET A 77 -1.39 0.17 18.79
N GLY A 78 -2.60 -0.16 18.33
CA GLY A 78 -2.92 -0.32 16.92
C GLY A 78 -2.54 0.92 16.08
N TYR A 79 -2.83 2.12 16.58
CA TYR A 79 -2.45 3.37 15.90
C TYR A 79 -0.93 3.55 15.79
N LEU A 80 -0.16 3.20 16.83
CA LEU A 80 1.31 3.26 16.78
C LEU A 80 1.86 2.26 15.77
N VAL A 81 1.29 1.05 15.73
CA VAL A 81 1.66 0.02 14.76
C VAL A 81 1.40 0.51 13.34
N VAL A 82 0.27 1.17 13.07
CA VAL A 82 -0.02 1.77 11.75
C VAL A 82 1.05 2.81 11.37
N ILE A 83 1.41 3.72 12.27
CA ILE A 83 2.44 4.74 12.00
C ILE A 83 3.78 4.07 11.64
N ILE A 84 4.18 3.08 12.42
CA ILE A 84 5.43 2.33 12.21
C ILE A 84 5.40 1.62 10.85
N PHE A 85 4.31 0.93 10.51
CA PHE A 85 4.18 0.22 9.24
C PHE A 85 4.21 1.16 8.03
N VAL A 86 3.53 2.30 8.10
CA VAL A 86 3.51 3.28 7.01
C VAL A 86 4.89 3.89 6.80
N PHE A 87 5.56 4.25 7.90
CA PHE A 87 6.94 4.73 7.85
C PHE A 87 7.88 3.66 7.28
N ALA A 88 7.79 2.42 7.77
CA ALA A 88 8.60 1.30 7.30
C ALA A 88 8.40 1.03 5.80
N LYS A 89 7.16 1.09 5.29
CA LYS A 89 6.85 0.96 3.87
C LYS A 89 7.58 2.02 3.04
N MET A 90 7.44 3.30 3.39
CA MET A 90 8.10 4.38 2.66
C MET A 90 9.63 4.30 2.76
N PHE A 91 10.13 3.90 3.92
CA PHE A 91 11.57 3.74 4.15
C PHE A 91 12.15 2.60 3.31
N LEU A 92 11.51 1.44 3.31
CA LEU A 92 11.93 0.29 2.52
C LEU A 92 11.88 0.62 1.01
N THR A 93 10.81 1.25 0.53
CA THR A 93 10.73 1.70 -0.87
C THR A 93 11.87 2.65 -1.22
N THR A 94 12.17 3.61 -0.34
CA THR A 94 13.28 4.55 -0.55
C THR A 94 14.62 3.83 -0.60
N ILE A 95 14.85 2.83 0.27
CA ILE A 95 16.04 1.98 0.25
C ILE A 95 16.15 1.22 -1.07
N CYS A 96 15.09 0.54 -1.52
CA CYS A 96 15.10 -0.21 -2.77
C CYS A 96 15.49 0.68 -3.96
N LEU A 97 14.87 1.86 -4.06
CA LEU A 97 15.19 2.83 -5.12
C LEU A 97 16.60 3.40 -4.97
N ASN A 98 17.07 3.66 -3.75
CA ASN A 98 18.40 4.20 -3.50
C ASN A 98 19.51 3.21 -3.84
N ILE A 99 19.35 1.93 -3.47
CA ILE A 99 20.26 0.84 -3.89
C ILE A 99 20.31 0.76 -5.41
N GLY A 100 19.15 0.80 -6.07
CA GLY A 100 19.08 0.81 -7.53
C GLY A 100 19.80 2.00 -8.16
N ALA A 101 19.63 3.20 -7.59
CA ALA A 101 20.30 4.41 -8.06
C ALA A 101 21.81 4.28 -7.90
N PHE A 102 22.28 3.75 -6.78
CA PHE A 102 23.70 3.50 -6.52
C PHE A 102 24.30 2.48 -7.51
N LEU A 103 23.62 1.33 -7.72
CA LEU A 103 24.09 0.28 -8.64
C LEU A 103 24.15 0.73 -10.10
N MET A 104 23.32 1.70 -10.49
CA MET A 104 23.29 2.27 -11.84
C MET A 104 24.09 3.58 -11.97
N ASP A 105 24.90 3.92 -10.96
CA ASP A 105 25.75 5.12 -10.90
C ASP A 105 24.98 6.45 -11.09
N TYR A 106 23.75 6.51 -10.59
CA TYR A 106 22.97 7.75 -10.54
C TYR A 106 23.35 8.57 -9.29
N LYS A 107 23.86 9.78 -9.52
CA LYS A 107 24.23 10.74 -8.47
C LYS A 107 23.00 11.44 -7.87
N ILE A 108 22.24 10.72 -7.06
CA ILE A 108 21.01 11.18 -6.42
C ILE A 108 21.08 10.92 -4.92
N GLY A 109 20.70 11.93 -4.12
CA GLY A 109 20.65 11.80 -2.67
C GLY A 109 19.40 11.06 -2.17
N PHE A 110 19.53 10.33 -1.05
CA PHE A 110 18.43 9.63 -0.39
C PHE A 110 17.22 10.55 -0.13
N GLY A 111 17.45 11.77 0.36
CA GLY A 111 16.37 12.73 0.65
C GLY A 111 15.53 13.13 -0.57
N GLN A 112 16.12 13.12 -1.77
CA GLN A 112 15.38 13.41 -3.01
C GLN A 112 14.47 12.24 -3.40
N ILE A 113 14.94 11.01 -3.22
CA ILE A 113 14.15 9.79 -3.43
C ILE A 113 13.03 9.71 -2.38
N TRP A 114 13.36 9.94 -1.11
CA TRP A 114 12.39 9.98 -0.01
C TRP A 114 11.22 10.91 -0.30
N ARG A 115 11.50 12.13 -0.78
CA ARG A 115 10.44 13.09 -1.18
C ARG A 115 9.52 12.51 -2.25
N ILE A 116 10.07 11.86 -3.27
CA ILE A 116 9.27 11.22 -4.32
C ILE A 116 8.40 10.11 -3.74
N VAL A 117 8.97 9.28 -2.87
CA VAL A 117 8.28 8.16 -2.25
C VAL A 117 7.11 8.64 -1.38
N VAL A 118 7.34 9.63 -0.52
CA VAL A 118 6.28 10.22 0.33
C VAL A 118 5.16 10.80 -0.53
N ASN A 119 5.50 11.60 -1.55
CA ASN A 119 4.50 12.20 -2.45
C ASN A 119 3.72 11.12 -3.21
N ALA A 120 4.40 10.12 -3.76
CA ALA A 120 3.75 9.02 -4.47
C ALA A 120 2.81 8.20 -3.56
N THR A 121 3.13 8.09 -2.26
CA THR A 121 2.32 7.30 -1.30
C THR A 121 0.93 7.88 -1.11
N ALA A 122 0.73 9.17 -1.39
CA ALA A 122 -0.58 9.81 -1.35
C ALA A 122 -1.61 9.17 -2.32
N VAL A 123 -1.19 8.39 -3.32
CA VAL A 123 -2.14 7.65 -4.20
C VAL A 123 -3.01 6.66 -3.42
N PHE A 124 -2.47 6.06 -2.35
CA PHE A 124 -3.22 5.11 -1.54
C PHE A 124 -4.36 5.77 -0.76
N ALA A 125 -4.25 7.08 -0.48
CA ALA A 125 -5.31 7.86 0.14
C ALA A 125 -6.59 7.83 -0.70
N ILE A 126 -6.46 8.07 -2.01
CA ILE A 126 -7.60 8.10 -2.94
C ILE A 126 -8.30 6.75 -2.95
N GLY A 127 -7.54 5.66 -3.05
CA GLY A 127 -8.09 4.31 -3.07
C GLY A 127 -8.87 3.96 -1.80
N LYS A 128 -8.36 4.36 -0.63
CA LYS A 128 -9.04 4.10 0.64
C LYS A 128 -10.31 4.93 0.83
N LEU A 129 -10.34 6.17 0.35
CA LEU A 129 -11.58 6.97 0.34
C LEU A 129 -12.68 6.28 -0.47
N ILE A 130 -12.32 5.68 -1.62
CA ILE A 130 -13.27 4.90 -2.42
C ILE A 130 -13.74 3.66 -1.65
N TYR A 131 -12.83 2.93 -0.98
CA TYR A 131 -13.20 1.81 -0.12
C TYR A 131 -14.19 2.19 0.98
N ILE A 132 -13.95 3.32 1.65
CA ILE A 132 -14.85 3.79 2.71
C ILE A 132 -16.27 4.05 2.15
N GLY A 133 -16.37 4.71 0.99
CA GLY A 133 -17.67 4.95 0.34
C GLY A 133 -18.36 3.66 -0.11
N TYR A 134 -17.59 2.68 -0.59
CA TYR A 134 -18.10 1.38 -0.99
C TYR A 134 -18.61 0.56 0.21
N PHE A 135 -17.82 0.46 1.27
CA PHE A 135 -18.20 -0.24 2.50
C PHE A 135 -19.43 0.38 3.17
N ALA A 136 -19.60 1.70 3.09
CA ALA A 136 -20.81 2.37 3.57
C ALA A 136 -22.08 2.02 2.74
N SER A 137 -21.92 1.42 1.56
CA SER A 137 -23.03 1.11 0.64
C SER A 137 -23.43 -0.37 0.64
N ILE A 138 -22.68 -1.25 1.33
CA ILE A 138 -22.94 -2.68 1.39
C ILE A 138 -23.25 -3.13 2.81
N ASP A 139 -24.07 -4.17 2.93
CA ASP A 139 -24.40 -4.77 4.22
C ASP A 139 -23.39 -5.87 4.55
N LEU A 140 -22.59 -5.63 5.59
CA LEU A 140 -21.53 -6.54 6.03
C LEU A 140 -22.06 -7.37 7.19
N GLN A 141 -22.16 -8.68 7.00
CA GLN A 141 -22.67 -9.60 8.01
C GLN A 141 -21.54 -10.33 8.73
N THR A 142 -20.45 -10.58 8.01
CA THR A 142 -19.24 -11.26 8.50
C THR A 142 -17.96 -10.56 8.05
N ILE A 143 -16.83 -10.91 8.67
CA ILE A 143 -15.51 -10.43 8.26
C ILE A 143 -15.14 -10.95 6.86
N ASP A 144 -15.60 -12.13 6.49
CA ASP A 144 -15.37 -12.71 5.17
C ASP A 144 -16.00 -11.82 4.06
N ASP A 145 -17.14 -11.19 4.33
CA ASP A 145 -17.75 -10.24 3.40
C ASP A 145 -16.83 -9.04 3.12
N VAL A 146 -16.09 -8.58 4.13
CA VAL A 146 -15.11 -7.48 3.99
C VAL A 146 -13.96 -7.91 3.09
N VAL A 147 -13.47 -9.14 3.25
CA VAL A 147 -12.38 -9.69 2.42
C VAL A 147 -12.84 -9.90 0.97
N LYS A 148 -14.07 -10.38 0.78
CA LYS A 148 -14.67 -10.60 -0.54
C LYS A 148 -14.98 -9.30 -1.28
N ALA A 149 -15.20 -8.21 -0.55
CA ALA A 149 -15.47 -6.87 -1.05
C ALA A 149 -14.22 -6.10 -1.54
N ASP A 150 -13.13 -6.78 -1.88
CA ASP A 150 -11.93 -6.18 -2.48
C ASP A 150 -12.22 -5.74 -3.93
N LEU A 151 -12.20 -4.43 -4.19
CA LEU A 151 -12.55 -3.86 -5.49
C LEU A 151 -11.36 -3.78 -6.46
N PHE A 152 -10.15 -3.62 -5.92
CA PHE A 152 -9.01 -3.16 -6.72
C PHE A 152 -7.95 -4.23 -6.92
N SER A 153 -7.98 -5.32 -6.18
CA SER A 153 -7.00 -6.39 -6.33
C SER A 153 -7.38 -7.42 -7.40
N MET A 154 -6.38 -8.18 -7.84
CA MET A 154 -6.62 -9.35 -8.70
C MET A 154 -7.47 -10.41 -8.00
N LEU A 155 -7.40 -10.50 -6.66
CA LEU A 155 -8.23 -11.39 -5.87
C LEU A 155 -9.72 -11.04 -6.00
N GLY A 156 -10.06 -9.75 -5.96
CA GLY A 156 -11.42 -9.26 -6.19
C GLY A 156 -11.97 -9.59 -7.58
N VAL A 157 -11.13 -9.47 -8.61
CA VAL A 157 -11.50 -9.74 -10.01
C VAL A 157 -11.74 -11.23 -10.27
N ILE A 158 -10.90 -12.10 -9.71
CA ILE A 158 -11.02 -13.57 -9.87
C ILE A 158 -12.13 -14.12 -8.97
N GLY A 159 -12.31 -13.52 -7.79
CA GLY A 159 -13.21 -13.97 -6.74
C GLY A 159 -12.48 -14.81 -5.70
N TYR A 160 -12.63 -14.43 -4.42
CA TYR A 160 -11.98 -15.06 -3.27
C TYR A 160 -12.17 -16.59 -3.24
N ASP A 161 -13.40 -17.05 -3.44
CA ASP A 161 -13.78 -18.47 -3.33
C ASP A 161 -13.19 -19.36 -4.47
N GLN A 162 -12.62 -18.75 -5.51
CA GLN A 162 -12.01 -19.45 -6.65
C GLN A 162 -10.49 -19.55 -6.52
N VAL A 163 -9.90 -18.92 -5.50
CA VAL A 163 -8.46 -18.80 -5.31
C VAL A 163 -8.02 -19.68 -4.14
N PRO A 164 -6.98 -20.51 -4.30
CA PRO A 164 -6.47 -21.28 -3.17
C PRO A 164 -5.88 -20.36 -2.10
N GLN A 165 -6.03 -20.72 -0.83
CA GLN A 165 -5.69 -19.86 0.32
C GLN A 165 -4.26 -19.30 0.29
N TRP A 166 -3.28 -20.06 -0.21
CA TRP A 166 -1.90 -19.60 -0.34
C TRP A 166 -1.74 -18.44 -1.35
N ALA A 167 -2.61 -18.36 -2.36
CA ALA A 167 -2.55 -17.33 -3.39
C ALA A 167 -3.32 -16.06 -3.01
N VAL A 168 -4.16 -16.10 -1.96
CA VAL A 168 -4.95 -14.96 -1.48
C VAL A 168 -4.06 -13.75 -1.20
N PHE A 169 -2.95 -13.95 -0.46
CA PHE A 169 -2.02 -12.85 -0.14
C PHE A 169 -1.35 -12.27 -1.39
N ALA A 170 -0.90 -13.13 -2.30
CA ALA A 170 -0.23 -12.70 -3.52
C ALA A 170 -1.18 -11.90 -4.43
N LEU A 171 -2.38 -12.42 -4.68
CA LEU A 171 -3.36 -11.78 -5.55
C LEU A 171 -3.99 -10.52 -4.92
N GLY A 172 -4.15 -10.49 -3.59
CA GLY A 172 -4.57 -9.30 -2.86
C GLY A 172 -3.51 -8.18 -2.90
N SER A 173 -2.23 -8.55 -2.83
CA SER A 173 -1.12 -7.59 -2.93
C SER A 173 -1.01 -6.96 -4.33
N LEU A 174 -1.41 -7.68 -5.37
CA LEU A 174 -1.47 -7.18 -6.74
C LEU A 174 -2.78 -6.41 -6.97
N ASN A 175 -2.73 -5.09 -6.81
CA ASN A 175 -3.91 -4.24 -6.95
C ASN A 175 -3.65 -2.98 -7.81
N LEU A 176 -4.75 -2.37 -8.25
CA LEU A 176 -4.73 -1.19 -9.11
C LEU A 176 -4.05 0.02 -8.46
N LEU A 177 -4.13 0.17 -7.14
CA LEU A 177 -3.46 1.25 -6.40
C LEU A 177 -1.96 1.06 -6.38
N GLU A 178 -1.49 -0.19 -6.27
CA GLU A 178 -0.08 -0.54 -6.37
C GLU A 178 0.44 -0.26 -7.78
N LEU A 179 -0.31 -0.61 -8.83
CA LEU A 179 0.05 -0.23 -10.20
C LEU A 179 0.09 1.30 -10.39
N ALA A 180 -0.90 2.02 -9.85
CA ALA A 180 -0.91 3.48 -9.89
C ALA A 180 0.30 4.07 -9.14
N TYR A 181 0.67 3.48 -8.00
CA TYR A 181 1.86 3.84 -7.24
C TYR A 181 3.14 3.65 -8.04
N TRP A 182 3.29 2.54 -8.77
CA TRP A 182 4.42 2.33 -9.68
C TRP A 182 4.49 3.40 -10.77
N ILE A 183 3.36 3.76 -11.38
CA ILE A 183 3.30 4.80 -12.40
C ILE A 183 3.74 6.15 -11.84
N ILE A 184 3.21 6.54 -10.67
CA ILE A 184 3.53 7.81 -10.02
C ILE A 184 5.00 7.84 -9.57
N LEU A 185 5.50 6.78 -8.94
CA LEU A 185 6.92 6.63 -8.62
C LEU A 185 7.79 6.80 -9.87
N SER A 186 7.41 6.16 -10.97
CA SER A 186 8.14 6.22 -12.24
C SER A 186 8.17 7.64 -12.81
N LEU A 187 7.08 8.39 -12.67
CA LEU A 187 7.03 9.81 -13.05
C LEU A 187 7.98 10.66 -12.19
N GLY A 188 7.99 10.45 -10.88
CA GLY A 188 8.92 11.14 -9.97
C GLY A 188 10.37 10.80 -10.31
N MET A 189 10.68 9.52 -10.48
CA MET A 189 12.03 9.05 -10.83
C MET A 189 12.45 9.54 -12.22
N MET A 190 11.54 9.65 -13.19
CA MET A 190 11.80 10.24 -14.50
C MET A 190 12.29 11.69 -14.37
N LEU A 191 11.67 12.47 -13.48
CA LEU A 191 12.08 13.84 -13.20
C LEU A 191 13.46 13.90 -12.53
N LEU A 192 13.70 13.01 -11.57
CA LEU A 192 14.93 13.02 -10.77
C LEU A 192 16.14 12.48 -11.54
N LEU A 193 15.96 11.39 -12.29
CA LEU A 193 16.99 10.74 -13.12
C LEU A 193 17.21 11.46 -14.46
N LYS A 194 16.32 12.37 -14.86
CA LYS A 194 16.32 13.06 -16.16
C LYS A 194 16.35 12.10 -17.36
N VAL A 195 15.61 10.99 -17.27
CA VAL A 195 15.48 9.98 -18.33
C VAL A 195 14.08 10.02 -18.95
N LYS A 196 13.85 9.24 -20.03
CA LYS A 196 12.50 9.04 -20.58
C LYS A 196 11.67 8.11 -19.69
N TRP A 197 10.35 8.29 -19.67
CA TRP A 197 9.44 7.51 -18.83
C TRP A 197 9.64 5.98 -18.89
N PRO A 198 9.78 5.32 -20.07
CA PRO A 198 9.98 3.87 -20.10
C PRO A 198 11.24 3.41 -19.35
N LYS A 199 12.32 4.21 -19.38
CA LYS A 199 13.55 3.91 -18.65
C LYS A 199 13.35 4.10 -17.14
N ALA A 200 12.60 5.11 -16.72
CA ALA A 200 12.26 5.32 -15.31
C ALA A 200 11.30 4.24 -14.78
N PHE A 201 10.34 3.80 -15.59
CA PHE A 201 9.45 2.71 -15.25
C PHE A 201 10.21 1.38 -15.10
N GLY A 202 11.09 1.07 -16.04
CA GLY A 202 11.99 -0.08 -15.93
C GLY A 202 12.88 -0.01 -14.69
N PHE A 203 13.38 1.18 -14.34
CA PHE A 203 14.11 1.39 -13.10
C PHE A 203 13.28 1.04 -11.86
N VAL A 204 12.07 1.57 -11.73
CA VAL A 204 11.17 1.29 -10.59
C VAL A 204 10.82 -0.21 -10.52
N ALA A 205 10.51 -0.82 -11.66
CA ALA A 205 10.20 -2.25 -11.74
C ALA A 205 11.36 -3.13 -11.27
N MET A 206 12.59 -2.81 -11.67
CA MET A 206 13.78 -3.60 -11.33
C MET A 206 14.30 -3.35 -9.91
N THR A 207 13.78 -2.34 -9.19
CA THR A 207 14.28 -1.94 -7.88
C THR A 207 13.21 -2.13 -6.82
N TYR A 208 12.22 -1.23 -6.78
CA TYR A 208 11.05 -1.36 -5.93
C TYR A 208 10.26 -2.63 -6.26
N GLY A 209 10.07 -2.94 -7.54
CA GLY A 209 9.31 -4.12 -7.94
C GLY A 209 9.92 -5.44 -7.45
N VAL A 210 11.26 -5.55 -7.45
CA VAL A 210 11.95 -6.71 -6.84
C VAL A 210 11.71 -6.76 -5.33
N GLY A 211 11.72 -5.61 -4.65
CA GLY A 211 11.37 -5.54 -3.22
C GLY A 211 9.93 -5.99 -2.95
N LEU A 212 8.97 -5.56 -3.78
CA LEU A 212 7.57 -5.99 -3.71
C LEU A 212 7.44 -7.50 -3.96
N TRP A 213 8.18 -8.06 -4.91
CA TRP A 213 8.20 -9.50 -5.15
C TRP A 213 8.69 -10.29 -3.93
N ILE A 214 9.76 -9.84 -3.27
CA ILE A 214 10.26 -10.45 -2.03
C ILE A 214 9.18 -10.40 -0.94
N TRP A 215 8.49 -9.26 -0.80
CA TRP A 215 7.38 -9.12 0.14
C TRP A 215 6.24 -10.11 -0.14
N ILE A 216 5.83 -10.23 -1.40
CA ILE A 216 4.79 -11.16 -1.83
C ILE A 216 5.19 -12.60 -1.52
N LEU A 217 6.40 -13.01 -1.91
CA LEU A 217 6.91 -14.37 -1.66
C LEU A 217 6.97 -14.69 -0.17
N THR A 218 7.44 -13.73 0.63
CA THR A 218 7.53 -13.89 2.09
C THR A 218 6.15 -14.06 2.71
N GLY A 219 5.18 -13.20 2.36
CA GLY A 219 3.83 -13.30 2.90
C GLY A 219 3.09 -14.56 2.45
N THR A 220 3.24 -14.98 1.19
CA THR A 220 2.72 -16.27 0.71
C THR A 220 3.33 -17.44 1.46
N PHE A 221 4.65 -17.44 1.67
CA PHE A 221 5.33 -18.46 2.46
C PHE A 221 4.79 -18.53 3.89
N LEU A 222 4.63 -17.37 4.55
CA LEU A 222 4.06 -17.32 5.90
C LEU A 222 2.62 -17.86 5.93
N MET A 223 1.78 -17.50 4.96
CA MET A 223 0.41 -18.01 4.86
C MET A 223 0.38 -19.54 4.74
N ILE A 224 1.24 -20.13 3.91
CA ILE A 224 1.33 -21.59 3.76
C ILE A 224 1.74 -22.25 5.08
N ASN A 225 2.71 -21.69 5.81
CA ASN A 225 3.19 -22.32 7.06
C ASN A 225 2.24 -22.11 8.24
N LEU A 226 1.46 -21.04 8.25
CA LEU A 226 0.52 -20.74 9.34
C LEU A 226 -0.83 -21.44 9.16
N TYR A 227 -1.31 -21.58 7.92
CA TYR A 227 -2.64 -22.12 7.61
C TYR A 227 -2.62 -23.44 6.83
N GLY A 228 -1.49 -23.82 6.24
CA GLY A 228 -1.33 -25.05 5.47
C GLY A 228 -0.86 -26.25 6.29
N GLY A 229 -1.11 -26.25 7.61
CA GLY A 229 -0.85 -27.35 8.53
C GLY A 229 -2.14 -28.06 8.94
#